data_AF-A0A970UA93-F1
#
_entry.id   AF-A0A970UA93-F1
#
_cell.length_a   1.000
_cell.length_b   1.000
_cell.length_c   1.000
_cell.angle_alpha   90.00
_cell.angle_beta   90.00
_cell.angle_gamma   90.00
#
_symmetry.space_group_name_H-M   'P 1'
#
loop_
_entity.id
_entity.type
_entity.pdbx_description
1 polymer ?
#
loop_
_entity_poly.entity_id
_entity_poly.type
_entity_poly.pdbx_seq_one_letter_code
_entity_poly.pdbx_strand_id
1 'polypeptide(L)' 'MNLKTGQLFLVAALLTLGATGAKAQDLLVTKRGDSISCKIVKMENEKIYYLFPGQAPPPGTFRMSDIAAYYYNFY' A
#
# COMPACT_ATOMS: atom_id res chain seq x y z
N MET A 1 14.33 -45.38 4.07
CA MET A 1 13.74 -44.27 3.29
C MET A 1 13.78 -43.02 4.16
N ASN A 2 14.50 -41.99 3.69
CA ASN A 2 14.89 -40.83 4.49
C ASN A 2 13.68 -39.96 4.87
N LEU A 3 13.40 -39.85 6.18
CA LEU A 3 12.36 -39.01 6.77
C LEU A 3 12.49 -37.50 6.47
N LYS A 4 13.64 -37.09 5.91
CA LYS A 4 14.00 -35.68 5.66
C LYS A 4 13.34 -35.06 4.43
N THR A 5 12.86 -35.86 3.48
CA THR A 5 12.31 -35.33 2.22
C THR A 5 10.90 -34.76 2.40
N GLY A 6 10.07 -35.36 3.26
CA GLY A 6 8.68 -34.91 3.47
C GLY A 6 8.55 -33.57 4.18
N GLN A 7 9.47 -33.27 5.11
CA GLN A 7 9.49 -31.99 5.83
C GLN A 7 9.90 -30.83 4.91
N LEU A 8 10.79 -31.07 3.94
CA LEU A 8 11.22 -30.05 2.99
C LEU A 8 10.06 -29.59 2.08
N PHE A 9 9.20 -30.52 1.65
CA PHE A 9 8.02 -30.20 0.83
C PHE A 9 6.98 -29.38 1.59
N LEU A 10 6.76 -29.67 2.88
CA LEU A 10 5.81 -28.93 3.71
C LEU A 10 6.25 -27.46 3.92
N VAL A 11 7.54 -27.25 4.18
CA VAL A 11 8.11 -25.90 4.35
C VAL A 11 8.04 -25.11 3.04
N ALA A 12 8.36 -25.73 1.91
CA ALA A 12 8.26 -25.11 0.59
C ALA A 12 6.81 -24.70 0.23
N ALA A 13 5.81 -25.52 0.60
CA ALA A 13 4.40 -25.21 0.36
C ALA A 13 3.87 -24.09 1.27
N LEU A 14 4.38 -23.95 2.49
CA LEU A 14 4.00 -22.83 3.38
C LEU A 14 4.57 -21.49 2.89
N LEU A 15 5.77 -21.50 2.31
CA LEU A 15 6.44 -20.29 1.78
C LEU A 15 5.75 -19.72 0.54
N THR A 16 5.13 -20.56 -0.31
CA THR A 16 4.41 -20.09 -1.51
C THR A 16 3.04 -19.48 -1.19
N LEU A 17 2.43 -19.85 -0.06
CA LEU A 17 1.14 -19.30 0.39
C LEU A 17 1.26 -17.94 1.08
N GLY A 18 2.45 -17.56 1.55
CA GLY A 18 2.69 -16.28 2.25
C GLY A 18 2.99 -15.09 1.33
N ALA A 19 3.18 -15.30 0.02
CA ALA A 19 3.56 -14.25 -0.93
C ALA A 19 2.37 -13.49 -1.54
N THR A 20 1.13 -13.86 -1.19
CA THR A 20 -0.08 -13.23 -1.73
C THR A 20 -0.43 -11.95 -0.98
N GLY A 21 0.21 -10.85 -1.36
CA GLY A 21 -0.47 -9.55 -1.37
C GLY A 21 0.04 -8.49 -0.41
N ALA A 22 1.29 -8.06 -0.58
CA ALA A 22 1.58 -6.64 -0.42
C ALA A 22 0.81 -5.92 -1.54
N LYS A 23 -0.44 -5.50 -1.27
CA LYS A 23 -1.18 -4.67 -2.23
C LYS A 23 -0.49 -3.32 -2.23
N ALA A 24 0.08 -2.94 -3.37
CA ALA A 24 0.70 -1.63 -3.54
C ALA A 24 -0.29 -0.54 -3.10
N GLN A 25 0.18 0.35 -2.22
CA GLN A 25 -0.59 1.48 -1.70
C GLN A 25 0.06 2.77 -2.19
N ASP A 26 -0.71 3.83 -2.34
CA ASP A 26 -0.12 5.13 -2.64
C ASP A 26 0.41 5.76 -1.35
N LEU A 27 1.43 6.60 -1.49
CA LEU A 27 2.02 7.34 -0.39
C LEU A 27 1.88 8.84 -0.67
N LEU A 28 1.33 9.56 0.29
CA LEU A 28 1.36 11.02 0.33
C LEU A 28 2.32 11.47 1.42
N VAL A 29 3.25 12.35 1.07
CA VAL A 29 4.17 12.98 2.02
C VAL A 29 3.78 14.43 2.19
N THR A 30 3.43 14.84 3.41
CA THR A 30 3.09 16.24 3.72
C THR A 30 4.35 17.08 3.85
N LYS A 31 4.24 18.40 3.66
CA LYS A 31 5.34 19.34 3.92
C LYS A 31 5.78 19.39 5.39
N ARG A 32 4.97 18.85 6.30
CA ARG A 32 5.32 18.70 7.72
C ARG A 32 6.17 17.46 7.98
N GLY A 33 6.37 16.60 6.98
CA GLY A 33 7.11 15.36 7.07
C GLY A 33 6.26 14.14 7.41
N ASP A 34 4.93 14.26 7.39
CA ASP A 34 4.04 13.12 7.64
C ASP A 34 3.94 12.23 6.40
N SER A 35 4.02 10.92 6.58
CA SER A 35 3.88 9.91 5.53
C SER A 35 2.54 9.19 5.67
N ILE A 36 1.67 9.33 4.69
CA ILE A 36 0.28 8.88 4.73
C ILE A 36 0.08 7.81 3.65
N SER A 37 -0.13 6.58 4.09
CA SER A 37 -0.49 5.49 3.19
C SER A 37 -1.97 5.55 2.86
N CYS A 38 -2.31 5.68 1.58
CA CYS A 38 -3.67 5.84 1.11
C CYS A 38 -3.82 5.33 -0.33
N LYS A 39 -5.00 5.47 -0.91
CA LYS A 39 -5.24 5.31 -2.34
C LYS A 39 -5.61 6.67 -2.92
N ILE A 40 -4.81 7.19 -3.83
CA ILE A 40 -5.12 8.43 -4.55
C ILE A 40 -6.19 8.10 -5.59
N VAL A 41 -7.35 8.73 -5.44
CA VAL A 41 -8.53 8.49 -6.28
C VAL A 41 -8.55 9.42 -7.49
N LYS A 42 -8.18 10.68 -7.27
CA LYS A 42 -8.19 11.73 -8.30
C LYS A 42 -7.24 12.85 -7.90
N MET A 43 -6.63 13.48 -8.89
CA MET A 43 -5.93 14.75 -8.71
C MET A 43 -6.62 15.84 -9.55
N GLU A 44 -6.76 17.02 -8.95
CA GLU A 44 -7.16 18.27 -9.60
C GLU A 44 -6.07 19.32 -9.30
N ASN A 45 -6.05 20.43 -10.04
CA ASN A 45 -4.96 21.42 -9.98
C ASN A 45 -4.50 21.79 -8.56
N GLU A 46 -5.41 21.85 -7.59
CA GLU A 46 -5.11 22.26 -6.22
C GLU A 46 -5.45 21.20 -5.16
N LYS A 47 -5.98 20.05 -5.58
CA LYS A 47 -6.58 19.07 -4.66
C LYS A 47 -6.18 17.65 -5.02
N ILE A 48 -5.87 16.87 -4.00
CA ILE A 48 -5.67 15.42 -4.09
C ILE A 48 -6.79 14.75 -3.32
N TYR A 49 -7.56 13.92 -4.01
CA TYR A 49 -8.61 13.10 -3.40
C TYR A 49 -8.04 11.73 -3.08
N TYR A 50 -8.23 11.27 -1.85
CA TYR A 50 -7.66 10.01 -1.37
C TYR A 50 -8.66 9.21 -0.53
N LEU A 51 -8.44 7.90 -0.42
CA LEU A 51 -9.16 7.01 0.48
C LEU A 51 -8.17 6.23 1.33
N PHE A 52 -8.47 6.06 2.60
CA PHE A 52 -7.73 5.08 3.40
C PHE A 52 -8.13 3.66 3.03
N PRO A 53 -7.23 2.67 3.17
CA PRO A 53 -7.57 1.27 2.97
C PRO A 53 -8.78 0.88 3.82
N GLY A 54 -9.81 0.30 3.19
CA GLY A 54 -11.04 -0.12 3.85
C GLY A 54 -12.06 1.00 4.12
N GLN A 55 -11.76 2.25 3.77
CA GLN A 55 -12.71 3.35 3.90
C GLN A 55 -13.72 3.35 2.75
N ALA A 56 -15.00 3.45 3.09
CA ALA A 56 -16.06 3.68 2.11
C ALA A 56 -16.05 5.15 1.62
N PRO A 57 -16.54 5.44 0.41
CA PRO A 57 -16.73 6.81 -0.06
C PRO A 57 -17.54 7.66 0.95
N PRO A 58 -17.32 8.99 1.00
CA PRO A 58 -16.56 9.80 0.05
C PRO A 58 -15.04 9.89 0.34
N PRO A 59 -14.22 10.23 -0.67
CA PRO A 59 -12.79 10.44 -0.47
C PRO A 59 -12.48 11.65 0.42
N GLY A 60 -11.42 11.53 1.21
CA GLY A 60 -10.76 12.66 1.87
C GLY A 60 -10.06 13.56 0.83
N THR A 61 -9.72 14.78 1.23
CA THR A 61 -9.05 15.76 0.35
C THR A 61 -7.85 16.39 1.03
N PHE A 62 -6.72 16.44 0.33
CA PHE A 62 -5.57 17.29 0.67
C PHE A 62 -5.46 18.43 -0.33
N ARG A 63 -4.97 19.59 0.12
CA ARG A 63 -4.53 20.65 -0.79
C ARG A 63 -3.13 20.32 -1.29
N MET A 64 -2.88 20.56 -2.57
CA MET A 64 -1.56 20.36 -3.16
C MET A 64 -0.49 21.23 -2.46
N SER A 65 -0.89 22.39 -1.92
CA SER A 65 -0.02 23.27 -1.13
C SER A 65 0.58 22.59 0.09
N ASP A 66 -0.06 21.55 0.62
CA ASP A 66 0.31 20.89 1.87
C ASP A 66 1.10 19.59 1.63
N ILE A 67 1.18 19.17 0.37
CA ILE A 67 1.88 17.96 -0.07
C ILE A 67 3.28 18.33 -0.57
N ALA A 68 4.28 17.62 -0.05
CA ALA A 68 5.66 17.72 -0.49
C ALA A 68 5.94 16.77 -1.65
N ALA A 69 5.45 15.53 -1.56
CA ALA A 69 5.61 14.51 -2.58
C ALA A 69 4.44 13.50 -2.53
N TYR A 70 4.22 12.81 -3.64
CA TYR A 70 3.31 11.67 -3.71
C TYR A 70 3.92 10.57 -4.55
N TYR A 71 3.65 9.31 -4.19
CA TYR A 71 4.17 8.12 -4.87
C TYR A 71 3.03 7.16 -5.12
N TYR A 72 2.85 6.77 -6.37
CA TYR A 72 1.88 5.73 -6.75
C TYR A 72 2.48 4.34 -6.59
N ASN A 73 1.68 3.39 -6.12
CA ASN A 73 2.11 1.99 -5.93
C ASN A 73 3.38 1.85 -5.08
N PHE A 74 3.44 2.58 -3.97
CA PHE A 74 4.45 2.39 -2.93
C PHE A 74 4.26 1.00 -2.28
N TYR A 75 5.36 0.23 -2.25
CA TYR A 75 5.40 -1.21 -1.94
C TYR A 75 4.83 -1.60 -0.57
#